data_AF-A0A2S6UFC1-F1
#
_entry.id   AF-A0A2S6UFC1-F1
#
_cell.length_a   1.000
_cell.length_b   1.000
_cell.length_c   1.000
_cell.angle_alpha   90.00
_cell.angle_beta   90.00
_cell.angle_gamma   90.00
#
_symmetry.space_group_name_H-M   'P 1'
#
loop_
_entity.id
_entity.type
_entity.pdbx_description
1 polymer ?
#
loop_
_entity_poly.entity_id
_entity_poly.type
_entity_poly.pdbx_seq_one_letter_code
_entity_poly.pdbx_strand_id
1 'polypeptide(L)'
;AMGFKTADILADPIRHRADYVMSSGIFHLGDQAYMHRMIAAMYLASRKGVAFNSLSSWDDYDTQGDFFCADPLETLKFCRTLTSQILMRHDYLPHDFTIFMFKD
;
A
#
# COMPACT_ATOMS: atom_id res chain seq x y z
N ALA A 1 -1.36 -13.30 22.06
CA ALA A 1 -2.32 -14.07 21.23
C ALA A 1 -2.63 -13.27 19.97
N MET A 2 -2.61 -13.92 18.81
CA MET A 2 -3.05 -13.31 17.55
C MET A 2 -4.58 -13.24 17.55
N GLY A 3 -5.16 -12.13 17.09
CA GLY A 3 -6.61 -11.92 17.12
C GLY A 3 -7.11 -11.27 15.82
N PHE A 4 -8.33 -11.60 15.45
CA PHE A 4 -9.01 -11.04 14.28
C PHE A 4 -10.05 -10.02 14.72
N LYS A 5 -10.19 -8.94 13.96
CA LYS A 5 -11.20 -7.90 14.18
C LYS A 5 -11.73 -7.42 12.85
N THR A 6 -13.04 -7.25 12.77
CA THR A 6 -13.68 -6.52 11.67
C THR A 6 -13.50 -5.03 11.93
N ALA A 7 -12.88 -4.33 10.99
CA ALA A 7 -12.65 -2.89 11.08
C ALA A 7 -12.55 -2.29 9.68
N ASP A 8 -12.86 -0.99 9.59
CA ASP A 8 -12.60 -0.16 8.43
C ASP A 8 -11.54 0.89 8.80
N ILE A 9 -10.36 0.78 8.20
CA ILE A 9 -9.24 1.70 8.47
C ILE A 9 -9.49 3.09 7.89
N LEU A 10 -10.32 3.24 6.87
CA LEU A 10 -10.66 4.54 6.29
C LEU A 10 -11.67 5.30 7.15
N ALA A 11 -12.53 4.59 7.87
CA ALA A 11 -13.50 5.20 8.79
C ALA A 11 -12.85 5.69 10.09
N ASP A 12 -11.91 4.92 10.66
CA ASP A 12 -11.22 5.27 11.90
C ASP A 12 -9.77 4.72 11.93
N PRO A 13 -8.82 5.40 11.27
CA PRO A 13 -7.45 4.91 11.09
C PRO A 13 -6.65 4.81 12.40
N ILE A 14 -7.08 5.51 13.46
CA ILE A 14 -6.35 5.57 14.73
C ILE A 14 -6.91 4.63 15.80
N ARG A 15 -8.09 4.04 15.55
CA ARG A 15 -8.70 3.03 16.43
C ARG A 15 -7.78 1.86 16.72
N HIS A 16 -7.00 1.47 15.72
CA HIS A 16 -6.17 0.27 15.72
C HIS A 16 -4.75 0.62 15.29
N ARG A 17 -3.99 1.23 16.20
CA ARG A 17 -2.57 1.52 15.98
C ARG A 17 -1.70 0.30 16.21
N ALA A 18 -0.74 0.10 15.32
CA ALA A 18 0.26 -0.96 15.40
C ALA A 18 1.66 -0.39 15.15
N ASP A 19 2.70 -1.11 15.56
CA ASP A 19 4.08 -0.74 15.22
C ASP A 19 4.26 -0.75 13.70
N TYR A 20 3.84 -1.83 13.06
CA TYR A 20 3.84 -1.97 11.61
C TYR A 20 2.43 -2.27 11.11
N VAL A 21 2.07 -1.66 9.98
CA VAL A 21 0.81 -1.93 9.27
C VAL A 21 1.17 -2.52 7.91
N MET A 22 0.54 -3.63 7.55
CA MET A 22 0.85 -4.32 6.30
C MET A 22 -0.44 -4.66 5.55
N SER A 23 -0.41 -4.58 4.23
CA SER A 23 -1.47 -5.10 3.37
C SER A 23 -0.88 -5.89 2.21
N SER A 24 -1.58 -6.91 1.76
CA SER A 24 -1.22 -7.69 0.58
C SER A 24 -2.41 -7.85 -0.35
N GLY A 25 -2.27 -7.43 -1.60
CA GLY A 25 -3.26 -7.66 -2.66
C GLY A 25 -4.60 -6.91 -2.51
N ILE A 26 -4.67 -5.84 -1.72
CA ILE A 26 -5.95 -5.16 -1.41
C ILE A 26 -6.39 -4.12 -2.44
N PHE A 27 -5.54 -3.79 -3.42
CA PHE A 27 -5.79 -2.67 -4.34
C PHE A 27 -6.42 -3.06 -5.68
N HIS A 28 -6.43 -4.35 -6.03
CA HIS A 28 -6.82 -4.84 -7.36
C HIS A 28 -8.26 -4.50 -7.81
N LEU A 29 -9.19 -4.19 -6.87
CA LEU A 29 -10.57 -3.76 -7.17
C LEU A 29 -10.82 -2.27 -6.91
N GLY A 30 -9.76 -1.50 -6.63
CA GLY A 30 -9.85 -0.08 -6.31
C GLY A 30 -9.53 0.82 -7.49
N ASP A 31 -9.09 2.02 -7.16
CA ASP A 31 -8.51 2.98 -8.08
C ASP A 31 -7.35 3.72 -7.39
N GLN A 32 -6.72 4.65 -8.12
CA GLN A 32 -5.62 5.45 -7.61
C GLN A 32 -6.02 6.26 -6.36
N ALA A 33 -7.23 6.81 -6.32
CA ALA A 33 -7.70 7.65 -5.22
C ALA A 33 -7.93 6.82 -3.94
N TYR A 34 -8.52 5.63 -4.08
CA TYR A 34 -8.67 4.65 -3.03
C TYR A 34 -7.30 4.21 -2.49
N MET A 35 -6.36 3.88 -3.37
CA MET A 35 -5.01 3.51 -2.99
C MET A 35 -4.34 4.61 -2.16
N HIS A 36 -4.37 5.86 -2.62
CA HIS A 36 -3.79 7.00 -1.90
C HIS A 36 -4.41 7.18 -0.51
N ARG A 37 -5.74 7.13 -0.40
CA ARG A 37 -6.46 7.20 0.89
C ARG A 37 -6.05 6.08 1.83
N MET A 38 -5.96 4.85 1.32
CA MET A 38 -5.58 3.67 2.10
C MET A 38 -4.14 3.76 2.59
N ILE A 39 -3.19 4.11 1.73
CA ILE A 39 -1.78 4.30 2.11
C ILE A 39 -1.66 5.37 3.20
N ALA A 40 -2.34 6.50 3.04
CA ALA A 40 -2.34 7.56 4.06
C ALA A 40 -2.94 7.08 5.39
N ALA A 41 -4.04 6.33 5.36
CA ALA A 41 -4.66 5.76 6.55
C ALA A 41 -3.76 4.72 7.24
N MET A 42 -3.14 3.82 6.48
CA MET A 42 -2.17 2.83 6.99
C MET A 42 -0.95 3.52 7.60
N TYR A 43 -0.43 4.56 6.93
CA TYR A 43 0.69 5.35 7.44
C TYR A 43 0.29 6.10 8.70
N LEU A 44 -0.90 6.69 8.76
CA LEU A 44 -1.40 7.30 9.98
C LEU A 44 -1.54 6.28 11.11
N ALA A 45 -2.01 5.06 10.84
CA ALA A 45 -2.23 3.99 11.82
C ALA A 45 -0.93 3.37 12.37
N SER A 46 0.17 3.42 11.62
CA SER A 46 1.46 2.85 12.05
C SER A 46 2.23 3.73 13.04
N ARG A 47 3.10 3.11 13.85
CA ARG A 47 4.06 3.83 14.71
C ARG A 47 5.47 3.83 14.13
N LYS A 48 5.87 2.76 13.45
CA LYS A 48 7.23 2.55 12.91
C LYS A 48 7.26 2.41 11.40
N GLY A 49 6.22 1.84 10.78
CA GLY A 49 6.20 1.76 9.32
C GLY A 49 5.02 1.03 8.70
N VAL A 50 5.01 1.06 7.37
CA VAL A 50 4.01 0.44 6.51
C VAL A 50 4.69 -0.38 5.43
N ALA A 51 4.10 -1.53 5.07
CA ALA A 51 4.44 -2.23 3.85
C ALA A 51 3.17 -2.57 3.07
N PHE A 52 3.18 -2.37 1.75
CA PHE A 52 2.10 -2.80 0.89
C PHE A 52 2.63 -3.19 -0.49
N ASN A 53 1.98 -4.14 -1.14
CA ASN A 53 2.20 -4.44 -2.54
C ASN A 53 1.03 -3.97 -3.41
N SER A 54 1.28 -3.87 -4.71
CA SER A 54 0.25 -3.67 -5.73
C SER A 54 0.70 -4.29 -7.05
N LEU A 55 -0.29 -4.65 -7.86
CA LEU A 55 -0.11 -4.90 -9.27
C LEU A 55 0.48 -3.65 -9.94
N SER A 56 1.41 -3.88 -10.86
CA SER A 56 2.18 -2.86 -11.57
C SER A 56 1.62 -2.63 -12.96
N SER A 57 1.43 -1.37 -13.34
CA SER A 57 1.12 -0.98 -14.72
C SER A 57 2.34 -0.99 -15.65
N TRP A 58 3.54 -1.23 -15.13
CA TRP A 58 4.77 -1.34 -15.94
C TRP A 58 4.89 -2.64 -16.70
N ASP A 59 4.04 -3.61 -16.37
CA ASP A 59 4.00 -4.87 -17.08
C ASP A 59 2.85 -4.87 -18.07
N ASP A 60 3.15 -5.20 -19.34
CA ASP A 60 2.20 -5.32 -20.45
C ASP A 60 1.39 -6.63 -20.37
N TYR A 61 1.23 -7.20 -19.17
CA TYR A 61 0.57 -8.49 -19.02
C TYR A 61 -0.93 -8.36 -19.26
N ASP A 62 -1.32 -8.66 -20.49
CA ASP A 62 -2.66 -8.61 -21.09
C ASP A 62 -3.72 -9.48 -20.34
N THR A 63 -3.31 -10.24 -19.32
CA THR A 63 -4.21 -11.08 -18.51
C THR A 63 -4.67 -10.44 -17.21
N GLN A 64 -4.32 -9.18 -16.92
CA GLN A 64 -4.78 -8.51 -15.69
C GLN A 64 -6.27 -8.11 -15.73
N GLY A 65 -6.95 -8.26 -16.87
CA GLY A 65 -8.40 -8.05 -16.98
C GLY A 65 -8.82 -6.65 -16.51
N ASP A 66 -9.94 -6.56 -15.79
CA ASP A 66 -10.46 -5.32 -15.22
C ASP A 66 -9.80 -4.93 -13.87
N PHE A 67 -8.66 -5.54 -13.50
CA PHE A 67 -7.99 -5.20 -12.25
C PHE A 67 -7.26 -3.86 -12.33
N PHE A 68 -7.25 -3.16 -11.21
CA PHE A 68 -6.49 -1.94 -11.05
C PHE A 68 -4.99 -2.26 -10.92
N CYS A 69 -4.21 -1.76 -11.89
CA CYS A 69 -2.75 -1.79 -11.92
C CYS A 69 -2.22 -0.40 -11.64
N ALA A 70 -1.46 -0.24 -10.55
CA ALA A 70 -0.93 1.07 -10.16
C ALA A 70 0.38 1.38 -10.89
N ASP A 71 0.58 2.66 -11.24
CA ASP A 71 1.89 3.14 -11.69
C ASP A 71 2.85 3.21 -10.49
N PRO A 72 3.97 2.46 -10.52
CA PRO A 72 4.95 2.48 -9.44
C PRO A 72 5.47 3.88 -9.11
N LEU A 73 5.78 4.73 -10.11
CA LEU A 73 6.37 6.05 -9.86
C LEU A 73 5.35 7.04 -9.32
N GLU A 74 4.11 7.02 -9.78
CA GLU A 74 3.02 7.80 -9.23
C GLU A 74 2.79 7.42 -7.76
N THR A 75 2.72 6.12 -7.49
CA THR A 75 2.55 5.59 -6.13
C THR A 75 3.72 5.99 -5.23
N LEU A 76 4.96 5.89 -5.72
CA LEU A 76 6.16 6.31 -4.99
C LEU A 76 6.18 7.81 -4.71
N LYS A 77 5.81 8.63 -5.71
CA LYS A 77 5.70 10.09 -5.57
C LYS A 77 4.69 10.46 -4.49
N PHE A 78 3.52 9.80 -4.46
CA PHE A 78 2.54 9.98 -3.40
C PHE A 78 3.10 9.59 -2.04
N CYS A 79 3.71 8.40 -1.92
CA CYS A 79 4.30 7.95 -0.66
C CYS A 79 5.36 8.96 -0.16
N ARG A 80 6.11 9.58 -1.07
CA ARG A 80 7.15 10.58 -0.75
C ARG A 80 6.61 11.86 -0.14
N THR A 81 5.32 12.17 -0.33
CA THR A 81 4.67 13.30 0.36
C THR A 81 4.37 12.99 1.83
N LEU A 82 4.38 11.72 2.23
CA LEU A 82 4.09 11.27 3.60
C LEU A 82 5.37 11.04 4.41
N THR A 83 6.45 10.57 3.79
CA THR A 83 7.74 10.31 4.46
C THR A 83 8.91 10.37 3.48
N SER A 84 10.12 10.60 4.00
CA SER A 84 11.37 10.48 3.24
C SER A 84 12.00 9.10 3.30
N GLN A 85 11.62 8.29 4.29
CA GLN A 85 12.19 6.96 4.48
C GLN A 85 11.35 5.92 3.73
N ILE A 86 11.69 5.70 2.46
CA ILE A 86 10.94 4.82 1.57
C ILE A 86 11.89 3.87 0.84
N LEU A 87 11.48 2.61 0.72
CA LEU A 87 12.10 1.61 -0.14
C LEU A 87 11.04 1.04 -1.08
N MET A 88 11.32 1.00 -2.37
CA MET A 88 10.51 0.26 -3.35
C MET A 88 11.27 -0.98 -3.80
N ARG A 89 10.56 -2.10 -3.91
CA ARG A 89 11.03 -3.35 -4.50
C ARG A 89 10.14 -3.72 -5.68
N HIS A 90 10.77 -3.92 -6.84
CA HIS A 90 10.14 -4.35 -8.09
C HIS A 90 11.07 -5.39 -8.74
N ASP A 91 11.58 -6.31 -7.92
CA ASP A 91 12.63 -7.27 -8.27
C ASP A 91 12.24 -8.73 -7.98
N TYR A 92 11.01 -8.97 -7.49
CA TYR A 92 10.60 -10.28 -6.99
C TYR A 92 9.51 -10.95 -7.82
N LEU A 93 8.64 -10.19 -8.48
CA LEU A 93 7.63 -10.67 -9.43
C LEU A 93 7.47 -9.64 -10.56
N PRO A 94 7.29 -10.05 -11.83
CA PRO A 94 7.21 -9.13 -12.96
C PRO A 94 6.06 -8.12 -12.85
N HIS A 95 4.89 -8.59 -12.39
CA HIS A 95 3.64 -7.81 -12.37
C HIS A 95 3.41 -7.04 -11.07
N ASP A 96 4.34 -7.07 -10.11
CA ASP A 96 4.08 -6.69 -8.73
C ASP A 96 5.21 -5.80 -8.18
N PHE A 97 4.84 -4.81 -7.40
CA PHE A 97 5.81 -4.00 -6.65
C PHE A 97 5.40 -3.87 -5.20
N THR A 98 6.38 -3.66 -4.33
CA THR A 98 6.17 -3.45 -2.89
C THR A 98 6.82 -2.15 -2.47
N ILE A 99 6.11 -1.35 -1.70
CA ILE A 99 6.64 -0.15 -1.07
C ILE A 99 6.68 -0.36 0.44
N PHE A 100 7.82 -0.03 1.04
CA PHE A 100 8.03 0.08 2.47
C PHE A 100 8.18 1.55 2.82
N MET A 101 7.46 2.01 3.84
CA MET A 101 7.49 3.39 4.35
C MET A 101 7.82 3.35 5.83
N PHE A 102 8.83 4.08 6.28
CA PHE A 102 9.25 4.08 7.68
C PHE A 102 8.95 5.42 8.37
N LYS A 103 8.83 5.34 9.69
CA LYS A 103 8.82 6.46 10.64
C LYS A 103 10.09 6.35 11.48
N ASP A 104 10.69 7.49 11.80
CA ASP A 104 11.87 7.57 12.68
C ASP A 104 11.64 6.82 14.00
#